data_AF-A0A1A8D7F7-F1
#
_entry.id   AF-A0A1A8D7F7-F1
#
_cell.length_a   1.000
_cell.length_b   1.000
_cell.length_c   1.000
_cell.angle_alpha   90.00
_cell.angle_beta   90.00
_cell.angle_gamma   90.00
#
_symmetry.space_group_name_H-M   'P 1'
#
loop_
_entity.id
_entity.type
_entity.pdbx_description
1 polymer ?
#
loop_
_entity_poly.entity_id
_entity_poly.type
_entity_poly.pdbx_seq_one_letter_code
_entity_poly.pdbx_strand_id
1 'polypeptide(L)' 'YVSCQPWPMPSNLMIGCLAVAISTHIKVDENEIEEARWFPRQQVIESLLRGASQALVLPPRQTIAHQLIRHWISVNSNL' A
#
# COMPACT_ATOMS: atom_id res chain seq x y z
N TYR A 1 -2.88 13.05 4.81
CA TYR A 1 -1.57 13.40 4.21
C TYR A 1 -0.46 12.78 5.07
N VAL A 2 0.57 12.20 4.45
CA VAL A 2 1.73 11.61 5.16
C VAL A 2 3.05 12.19 4.64
N SER A 3 3.28 12.12 3.33
CA SER A 3 4.53 12.55 2.70
C SER A 3 4.36 12.77 1.19
N CYS A 4 5.38 13.32 0.52
CA CYS A 4 5.45 13.42 -0.93
C CYS A 4 6.75 12.79 -1.47
N GLN A 5 6.70 12.25 -2.69
CA GLN A 5 7.87 11.76 -3.42
C GLN A 5 7.83 12.24 -4.88
N PRO A 6 8.85 12.96 -5.39
CA PRO A 6 8.95 13.23 -6.82
C PRO A 6 9.18 11.91 -7.57
N TRP A 7 8.47 11.72 -8.67
CA TRP A 7 8.56 10.54 -9.51
C TRP A 7 8.82 10.93 -10.97
N PRO A 8 10.03 10.74 -11.50
CA PRO A 8 10.44 11.22 -12.82
C PRO A 8 9.93 10.29 -13.93
N MET A 9 8.62 10.06 -13.97
CA MET A 9 7.97 9.24 -14.99
C MET A 9 6.54 9.74 -15.22
N PRO A 10 6.25 10.60 -16.22
CA PRO A 10 7.18 11.45 -16.98
C PRO A 10 7.63 12.71 -16.22
N SER A 11 6.83 13.23 -15.29
CA SER A 11 7.15 14.34 -14.36
C SER A 11 6.06 14.44 -13.29
N ASN A 12 6.00 13.45 -12.39
CA ASN A 12 4.92 13.32 -11.41
C ASN A 12 5.38 13.69 -9.99
N LEU A 13 4.43 14.15 -9.18
CA LEU A 13 4.60 14.30 -7.74
C LEU A 13 3.63 13.35 -7.04
N MET A 14 4.16 12.32 -6.38
CA MET A 14 3.34 11.38 -5.62
C MET A 14 3.01 11.99 -4.26
N ILE A 15 1.73 12.16 -3.96
CA ILE A 15 1.25 12.62 -2.65
C ILE A 15 0.72 11.40 -1.90
N GLY A 16 1.44 11.00 -0.85
CA GLY A 16 1.11 9.84 -0.04
C GLY A 16 0.06 10.16 1.03
N CYS A 17 -1.02 9.38 1.04
CA CYS A 17 -2.13 9.52 1.98
C CYS A 17 -2.47 8.17 2.63
N LEU A 18 -2.94 8.22 3.88
CA LEU A 18 -3.71 7.15 4.49
C LEU A 18 -5.19 7.54 4.42
N ALA A 19 -6.03 6.56 4.09
CA ALA A 19 -7.47 6.73 4.00
C ALA A 19 -8.17 5.64 4.84
N VAL A 20 -9.37 5.96 5.30
CA VAL A 20 -10.25 5.02 6.00
C VAL A 20 -11.39 4.67 5.04
N ALA A 21 -11.55 3.38 4.73
CA ALA A 21 -12.63 2.92 3.88
C ALA A 21 -13.96 2.93 4.65
N ILE A 22 -15.02 3.36 3.99
CA ILE A 22 -16.40 3.38 4.55
C ILE A 22 -17.22 2.14 4.14
N SER A 23 -16.65 1.28 3.30
CA SER A 23 -17.25 0.03 2.82
C SER A 23 -16.14 -0.99 2.52
N THR A 24 -16.48 -2.27 2.58
CA THR A 24 -15.57 -3.38 2.25
C THR A 24 -15.81 -3.97 0.87
N HIS A 25 -16.87 -3.57 0.17
CA HIS A 25 -17.16 -4.06 -1.18
C HIS A 25 -16.11 -3.56 -2.18
N ILE A 26 -15.49 -4.49 -2.90
CA ILE A 26 -14.53 -4.21 -3.97
C ILE A 26 -15.22 -4.47 -5.30
N LYS A 27 -15.20 -3.48 -6.18
CA LYS A 27 -15.54 -3.62 -7.60
C LYS A 27 -14.31 -3.19 -8.39
N VAL A 28 -13.67 -4.14 -9.07
CA VAL A 28 -12.46 -3.93 -9.87
C VAL A 28 -12.85 -3.32 -11.22
N ASP A 29 -12.11 -2.31 -11.67
CA ASP A 29 -12.13 -1.88 -13.07
C ASP A 29 -11.00 -2.60 -13.81
N GLU A 30 -11.38 -3.62 -14.58
CA GLU A 30 -10.44 -4.51 -15.27
C GLU A 30 -9.65 -3.80 -16.40
N ASN A 31 -10.03 -2.58 -16.78
CA ASN A 31 -9.24 -1.80 -17.74
C ASN A 31 -8.01 -1.14 -17.09
N GLU A 32 -8.01 -0.96 -15.77
CA GLU A 32 -6.93 -0.28 -15.04
C GLU A 32 -6.13 -1.26 -14.17
N ILE A 33 -6.79 -2.14 -13.44
CA ILE A 33 -6.15 -3.07 -12.49
C ILE A 33 -6.69 -4.50 -12.63
N GLU A 34 -5.80 -5.47 -12.50
CA GLU A 34 -6.13 -6.90 -12.63
C GLU A 34 -6.81 -7.48 -11.38
N GLU A 35 -6.32 -7.13 -10.19
CA GLU A 35 -6.84 -7.66 -8.92
C GLU A 35 -6.80 -6.59 -7.82
N ALA A 36 -7.84 -6.55 -6.97
CA ALA A 36 -7.84 -5.79 -5.73
C ALA A 36 -8.47 -6.61 -4.60
N ARG A 37 -7.84 -6.57 -3.42
CA ARG A 37 -8.26 -7.36 -2.26
C ARG A 37 -7.80 -6.74 -0.96
N TRP A 38 -8.52 -7.06 0.11
CA TRP A 38 -8.13 -6.73 1.47
C TRP A 38 -7.07 -7.72 1.98
N PHE A 39 -6.03 -7.19 2.62
CA PHE A 39 -4.99 -7.99 3.25
C PHE A 39 -5.03 -7.84 4.77
N PRO A 40 -5.09 -8.93 5.54
CA PRO A 40 -4.94 -8.88 6.99
C PRO A 40 -3.60 -8.25 7.37
N ARG A 41 -3.60 -7.44 8.44
CA ARG A 41 -2.40 -6.75 8.93
C ARG A 41 -1.21 -7.69 9.15
N GLN A 42 -1.47 -8.85 9.74
CA GLN A 42 -0.46 -9.87 9.99
C GLN A 42 0.20 -10.38 8.69
N GLN A 43 -0.58 -10.57 7.62
CA GLN A 43 -0.07 -11.01 6.33
C GLN A 43 0.88 -9.96 5.73
N VAL A 44 0.56 -8.67 5.86
CA VAL A 44 1.41 -7.58 5.35
C VAL A 44 2.71 -7.46 6.17
N ILE A 45 2.63 -7.66 7.50
CA ILE A 45 3.82 -7.72 8.38
C ILE A 45 4.73 -8.88 7.97
N GLU A 46 4.17 -10.07 7.72
CA GLU A 46 4.93 -11.23 7.28
C GLU A 46 5.63 -10.99 5.95
N SER A 47 4.95 -10.37 4.97
CA SER A 47 5.56 -9.97 3.70
C SER A 47 6.67 -8.91 3.85
N LEU A 48 6.60 -8.03 4.85
CA LEU A 48 7.68 -7.08 5.13
C LEU A 48 8.92 -7.74 5.76
N LEU A 49 8.71 -8.72 6.65
CA LEU A 49 9.78 -9.35 7.43
C LEU A 49 10.48 -10.49 6.68
N ARG A 50 9.71 -11.34 5.98
CA ARG A 50 10.22 -12.58 5.37
C ARG A 50 10.71 -12.39 3.93
N GLY A 51 10.60 -11.19 3.36
CA GLY A 51 10.72 -11.01 1.91
C GLY A 51 9.47 -11.52 1.19
N ALA A 52 9.48 -11.53 -0.15
CA ALA A 52 8.31 -11.85 -0.96
C ALA A 52 7.68 -13.20 -0.56
N SER A 53 6.59 -13.15 0.20
CA SER A 53 5.65 -14.26 0.34
C SER A 53 4.96 -14.46 -1.00
N GLN A 54 4.69 -15.70 -1.41
CA GLN A 54 3.98 -16.02 -2.66
C GLN A 54 2.64 -15.26 -2.80
N ALA A 55 2.03 -14.84 -1.70
CA ALA A 55 0.71 -14.21 -1.71
C ALA A 55 0.71 -12.67 -1.83
N LEU A 56 1.80 -11.97 -1.51
CA LEU A 56 1.86 -10.49 -1.57
C LEU A 56 3.30 -10.02 -1.78
N VAL A 57 3.57 -9.47 -2.96
CA VAL A 57 4.82 -8.82 -3.32
C VAL A 57 4.74 -7.34 -2.97
N LEU A 58 5.66 -6.85 -2.16
CA LEU A 58 5.72 -5.44 -1.78
C LEU A 58 6.62 -4.65 -2.73
N PRO A 59 6.27 -3.38 -3.02
CA PRO A 59 7.13 -2.48 -3.78
C PRO A 59 8.51 -2.31 -3.13
N PRO A 60 9.55 -1.89 -3.90
CA PRO A 60 10.87 -1.62 -3.37
C PRO A 60 10.86 -0.60 -2.22
N ARG A 61 11.79 -0.77 -1.27
CA ARG A 61 11.88 0.03 -0.04
C ARG A 61 11.98 1.54 -0.29
N GLN A 62 12.49 1.97 -1.44
CA GLN A 62 12.63 3.40 -1.76
C GLN A 62 11.32 4.05 -2.24
N THR A 63 10.28 3.27 -2.55
CA THR A 63 9.03 3.80 -3.11
C THR A 63 8.11 4.35 -2.01
N ILE A 64 7.33 5.38 -2.35
CA ILE A 64 6.32 5.95 -1.46
C ILE A 64 5.28 4.89 -1.06
N ALA A 65 4.93 3.98 -1.96
CA ALA A 65 4.02 2.86 -1.67
C ALA A 65 4.56 2.00 -0.52
N HIS A 66 5.84 1.61 -0.56
CA HIS A 66 6.45 0.86 0.53
C HIS A 66 6.45 1.64 1.85
N GLN A 67 6.78 2.93 1.80
CA GLN A 67 6.80 3.77 2.99
C GLN A 67 5.41 3.93 3.63
N LEU A 68 4.34 4.07 2.82
CA LEU A 68 2.97 4.14 3.31
C LEU A 68 2.54 2.84 3.97
N ILE A 69 2.86 1.69 3.37
CA ILE A 69 2.55 0.36 3.95
C ILE A 69 3.26 0.19 5.29
N ARG A 70 4.55 0.52 5.35
CA ARG A 70 5.35 0.45 6.59
C ARG A 70 4.80 1.41 7.66
N HIS A 71 4.41 2.62 7.27
CA HIS A 71 3.83 3.59 8.19
C HIS A 71 2.50 3.08 8.76
N TRP A 72 1.60 2.55 7.92
CA TRP A 72 0.34 1.95 8.36
C TRP A 72 0.52 0.81 9.38
N ILE A 73 1.57 0.00 9.24
CA ILE A 73 1.94 -1.05 10.21
C ILE A 73 2.48 -0.49 11.53
N SER A 74 3.10 0.68 11.52
CA SER A 74 3.59 1.33 12.75
C SER A 74 2.49 2.04 13.54
N VAL A 75 1.41 2.46 12.87
CA VAL A 75 0.28 3.13 13.52
C VAL A 75 -0.57 2.09 14.24
N ASN A 76 -0.70 2.20 15.57
CA ASN A 76 -1.71 1.46 16.32
C ASN A 76 -3.09 1.95 15.91
N SER A 77 -3.94 1.04 15.44
CA SER A 77 -5.35 1.33 15.20
C SER A 77 -6.01 1.66 16.54
N ASN A 78 -6.32 2.93 16.78
CA ASN A 78 -7.16 3.34 17.92
C ASN A 78 -8.66 3.17 17.61
N LEU A 79 -9.01 2.14 16.82
CA LEU A 79 -10.39 1.75 16.51
C LEU A 79 -10.76 0.53 17.34
#